data_AF-A0A929YWY6-F1
#
_entry.id   AF-A0A929YWY6-F1
#
_cell.length_a   1.000
_cell.length_b   1.000
_cell.length_c   1.000
_cell.angle_alpha   90.00
_cell.angle_beta   90.00
_cell.angle_gamma   90.00
#
_symmetry.space_group_name_H-M   'P 1'
#
loop_
_entity.id
_entity.type
_entity.pdbx_description
1 polymer ?
#
loop_
_entity_poly.entity_id
_entity_poly.type
_entity_poly.pdbx_seq_one_letter_code
_entity_poly.pdbx_strand_id
1 'polypeptide(L)'
;MAEKEKEIAEVVIKVSTVNGKDRYEVIARRSNYVEVVASDVSTIENELIKVVGFCKVLKTPDEKLQQQTERLLDFVIKNSTDEQKAKNPEFFRDWKEGVPFTKGEYVNYAGLVFYCKESHTAKYNNMPLVDFDFWKQITVEKQPEKKINPEWEQNFKKAENYYRDLSYKEKTYVKFYNELYKAIKDVKNGEEPSEKSNYWQLIPKYL
;
A
#
# COMPACT_ATOMS: atom_id res chain seq x y z
N MET A 1 67.25 -21.87 7.53
CA MET A 1 66.32 -21.20 6.59
C MET A 1 65.01 -21.98 6.34
N ALA A 2 64.63 -22.98 7.15
CA ALA A 2 63.54 -23.91 6.78
C ALA A 2 62.18 -23.69 7.50
N GLU A 3 62.06 -22.77 8.46
CA GLU A 3 60.80 -22.60 9.22
C GLU A 3 59.78 -21.68 8.54
N LYS A 4 60.22 -20.76 7.68
CA LYS A 4 59.31 -19.82 7.00
C LYS A 4 58.32 -20.50 6.05
N GLU A 5 58.63 -21.69 5.52
CA GLU A 5 57.78 -22.41 4.56
C GLU A 5 56.51 -23.03 5.17
N LYS A 6 56.40 -23.09 6.50
CA LYS A 6 55.24 -23.67 7.19
C LYS A 6 54.30 -22.63 7.81
N GLU A 7 54.63 -21.35 7.68
CA GLU A 7 53.80 -20.27 8.19
C GLU A 7 52.50 -20.17 7.38
N ILE A 8 51.36 -20.09 8.08
CA ILE A 8 50.05 -19.91 7.44
C ILE A 8 49.90 -18.44 7.09
N ALA A 9 49.72 -18.15 5.80
CA ALA A 9 49.52 -16.80 5.28
C ALA A 9 48.03 -16.43 5.21
N GLU A 10 47.16 -17.39 4.94
CA GLU A 10 45.71 -17.18 4.83
C GLU A 10 44.96 -18.46 5.23
N VAL A 11 43.78 -18.28 5.83
CA VAL A 11 42.80 -19.36 6.01
C VAL A 11 41.52 -18.97 5.30
N VAL A 12 41.07 -19.80 4.36
CA VAL A 12 39.81 -19.64 3.63
C VAL A 12 38.83 -20.69 4.12
N ILE A 13 37.64 -20.25 4.53
CA ILE A 13 36.53 -21.13 4.88
C ILE A 13 35.50 -21.04 3.77
N LYS A 14 35.24 -22.16 3.08
CA LYS A 14 34.18 -22.26 2.08
C LYS A 14 32.96 -22.90 2.71
N VAL A 15 31.80 -22.32 2.45
CA VAL A 15 30.50 -22.87 2.84
C VAL A 15 29.78 -23.30 1.57
N SER A 16 29.31 -24.53 1.55
CA SER A 16 28.51 -25.09 0.45
C SER A 16 27.28 -25.78 1.01
N THR A 17 26.15 -25.70 0.30
CA THR A 17 24.93 -26.39 0.72
C THR A 17 24.76 -27.66 -0.12
N VAL A 18 24.73 -28.82 0.55
CA VAL A 18 24.54 -30.13 -0.08
C VAL A 18 23.35 -30.81 0.58
N ASN A 19 22.32 -31.14 -0.20
CA ASN A 19 21.07 -31.75 0.29
C ASN A 19 20.41 -30.94 1.43
N GLY A 20 20.45 -29.61 1.35
CA GLY A 20 19.86 -28.72 2.35
C GLY A 20 20.65 -28.61 3.67
N LYS A 21 21.84 -29.21 3.76
CA LYS A 21 22.75 -29.06 4.89
C LYS A 21 24.00 -28.29 4.46
N ASP A 22 24.42 -27.35 5.31
CA ASP A 22 25.67 -26.64 5.10
C ASP A 22 26.85 -27.57 5.39
N ARG A 23 27.86 -27.50 4.53
CA ARG A 23 29.13 -28.21 4.64
C ARG A 23 30.27 -27.21 4.57
N TYR A 24 31.18 -27.33 5.51
CA TYR A 24 32.32 -26.43 5.67
C TYR A 24 33.60 -27.09 5.18
N GLU A 25 34.39 -26.33 4.43
CA GLU A 25 35.74 -26.70 4.02
C GLU A 25 36.71 -25.62 4.53
N VAL A 26 37.76 -26.02 5.23
CA VAL A 26 38.79 -25.12 5.75
C VAL A 26 40.08 -25.35 4.99
N ILE A 27 40.55 -24.33 4.29
CA ILE A 27 41.74 -24.35 3.44
C ILE A 27 42.76 -23.38 4.03
N ALA A 28 43.93 -23.87 4.38
CA ALA A 28 45.05 -23.04 4.81
C ALA A 28 46.03 -22.86 3.65
N ARG A 29 46.35 -21.61 3.30
CA ARG A 29 47.41 -21.28 2.36
C ARG A 29 48.67 -20.94 3.13
N ARG A 30 49.75 -21.67 2.85
CA ARG A 30 51.08 -21.39 3.41
C ARG A 30 51.73 -20.22 2.69
N SER A 31 52.70 -19.59 3.34
CA SER A 31 53.56 -18.53 2.80
C SER A 31 54.28 -18.90 1.49
N ASN A 32 54.47 -20.20 1.23
CA ASN A 32 55.03 -20.75 -0.01
C ASN A 32 53.97 -21.13 -1.06
N TYR A 33 52.74 -20.63 -0.92
CA TYR A 33 51.60 -20.86 -1.83
C TYR A 33 51.04 -22.29 -1.86
N VAL A 34 51.48 -23.17 -0.96
CA VAL A 34 50.89 -24.51 -0.82
C VAL A 34 49.55 -24.41 -0.10
N GLU A 35 48.50 -24.97 -0.68
CA GLU A 35 47.19 -25.14 -0.04
C GLU A 35 47.11 -26.47 0.71
N VAL A 36 46.55 -26.43 1.92
CA VAL A 36 46.29 -27.62 2.75
C VAL A 36 44.83 -27.59 3.20
N VAL A 37 44.10 -28.67 2.95
CA VAL A 37 42.69 -28.81 3.35
C VAL A 37 42.60 -29.60 4.64
N ALA A 38 41.80 -29.11 5.61
CA ALA A 38 41.56 -29.82 6.86
C ALA A 38 40.74 -31.10 6.62
N SER A 39 41.21 -32.23 7.15
CA SER A 39 40.56 -33.54 7.02
C SER A 39 39.40 -33.73 8.01
N ASP A 40 39.42 -33.03 9.14
CA ASP A 40 38.37 -33.00 10.15
C ASP A 40 38.12 -31.54 10.55
N VAL A 41 36.86 -31.13 10.48
CA VAL A 41 36.39 -29.78 10.82
C VAL A 41 35.38 -29.78 11.95
N SER A 42 35.08 -30.93 12.55
CA SER A 42 34.01 -31.12 13.54
C SER A 42 34.12 -30.17 14.75
N THR A 43 35.33 -29.96 15.27
CA THR A 43 35.60 -29.02 16.37
C THR A 43 35.39 -27.56 15.97
N ILE A 44 35.65 -27.22 14.70
CA ILE A 44 35.60 -25.85 14.18
C ILE A 44 34.19 -25.51 13.68
N GLU A 45 33.43 -26.51 13.21
CA GLU A 45 32.09 -26.39 12.64
C GLU A 45 31.12 -25.65 13.56
N ASN A 46 31.11 -25.96 14.86
CA ASN A 46 30.26 -25.27 15.84
C ASN A 46 30.58 -23.77 15.94
N GLU A 47 31.85 -23.38 15.88
CA GLU A 47 32.25 -21.98 15.89
C GLU A 47 31.93 -21.30 14.54
N LEU A 48 32.07 -22.01 13.42
CA LEU A 48 31.68 -21.50 12.09
C LEU A 48 30.19 -21.25 11.99
N ILE A 49 29.34 -22.10 12.57
CA ILE A 49 27.90 -21.86 12.65
C ILE A 49 27.61 -20.54 13.36
N LYS A 50 28.33 -20.24 14.45
CA LYS A 50 28.18 -18.97 15.18
C LYS A 50 28.63 -17.78 14.33
N VAL A 51 29.78 -17.87 13.65
CA VAL A 51 30.29 -16.81 12.76
C VAL A 51 29.32 -16.54 11.61
N VAL A 52 28.81 -17.59 10.96
CA VAL A 52 27.79 -17.46 9.90
C VAL A 52 26.51 -16.84 10.45
N GLY A 53 26.06 -17.27 11.63
CA GLY A 53 24.91 -16.68 12.32
C GLY A 53 25.11 -15.19 12.62
N PHE A 54 26.31 -14.80 13.06
CA PHE A 54 26.68 -13.40 13.27
C PHE A 54 26.67 -12.61 11.96
N CYS A 55 27.25 -13.13 10.89
CA CYS A 55 27.23 -12.47 9.57
C CYS A 55 25.80 -12.27 9.04
N LYS A 56 24.86 -13.19 9.33
CA LYS A 56 23.45 -13.06 8.95
C LYS A 56 22.72 -11.90 9.65
N VAL A 57 23.20 -11.45 10.81
CA VAL A 57 22.60 -10.31 11.54
C VAL A 57 23.35 -9.00 11.32
N LEU A 58 24.54 -9.06 10.70
CA LEU A 58 25.26 -7.86 10.30
C LEU A 58 24.47 -7.14 9.22
N LYS A 59 24.32 -5.83 9.42
CA LYS A 59 23.72 -4.94 8.43
C LYS A 59 24.82 -4.17 7.74
N THR A 60 24.75 -4.15 6.41
CA THR A 60 25.52 -3.23 5.58
C THR A 60 25.23 -1.77 5.97
N PRO A 61 26.13 -0.83 5.66
CA PRO A 61 25.85 0.61 5.82
C PRO A 61 24.53 1.02 5.15
N ASP A 62 24.22 0.48 3.97
CA ASP A 62 23.01 0.80 3.22
C ASP A 62 21.73 0.29 3.93
N GLU A 63 21.73 -0.94 4.45
CA GLU A 63 20.60 -1.46 5.24
C GLU A 63 20.37 -0.67 6.53
N LYS A 64 21.45 -0.20 7.17
CA LYS A 64 21.35 0.68 8.34
C LYS A 64 20.75 2.02 7.95
N LEU A 65 21.19 2.61 6.84
CA LEU A 65 20.66 3.87 6.32
C LEU A 65 19.19 3.74 5.93
N GLN A 66 18.81 2.68 5.22
CA GLN A 66 17.42 2.42 4.86
C GLN A 66 16.52 2.35 6.10
N GLN A 67 16.92 1.61 7.13
CA GLN A 67 16.16 1.53 8.39
C GLN A 67 16.08 2.86 9.13
N GLN A 68 17.13 3.68 9.07
CA GLN A 68 17.12 5.03 9.63
C GLN A 68 16.13 5.92 8.86
N THR A 69 16.14 5.87 7.53
CA THR A 69 15.21 6.61 6.67
C THR A 69 13.77 6.19 6.89
N GLU A 70 13.49 4.89 6.96
CA GLU A 70 12.14 4.36 7.26
C GLU A 70 11.64 4.84 8.62
N ARG A 71 12.48 4.78 9.66
CA ARG A 71 12.14 5.29 11.00
C ARG A 71 11.91 6.80 11.02
N LEU A 72 12.71 7.55 10.28
CA LEU A 72 12.57 9.00 10.19
C LEU A 72 11.28 9.36 9.46
N LEU A 73 10.97 8.67 8.36
CA LEU A 73 9.72 8.85 7.62
C LEU A 73 8.51 8.54 8.51
N ASP A 74 8.53 7.42 9.24
CA ASP A 74 7.50 7.08 10.22
C ASP A 74 7.32 8.16 11.29
N PHE A 75 8.43 8.70 11.81
CA PHE A 75 8.41 9.78 12.78
C PHE A 75 7.79 11.05 12.18
N VAL A 76 8.19 11.45 10.97
CA VAL A 76 7.63 12.60 10.26
C VAL A 76 6.13 12.41 10.06
N ILE A 77 5.70 11.27 9.51
CA ILE A 77 4.28 10.97 9.25
C ILE A 77 3.44 11.06 10.52
N LYS A 78 3.92 10.52 11.64
CA LYS A 78 3.21 10.54 12.93
C LYS A 78 3.10 11.94 13.54
N ASN A 79 4.05 12.83 13.26
CA ASN A 79 4.13 14.16 13.85
C ASN A 79 3.70 15.29 12.90
N SER A 80 3.45 15.00 11.62
CA SER A 80 2.98 15.97 10.63
C SER A 80 1.46 16.06 10.60
N THR A 81 0.93 17.26 10.37
CA THR A 81 -0.49 17.49 10.05
C THR A 81 -0.85 16.94 8.68
N ASP A 82 -2.14 16.74 8.39
CA ASP A 82 -2.62 16.34 7.06
C ASP A 82 -2.23 17.37 5.99
N GLU A 83 -2.24 18.66 6.32
CA GLU A 83 -1.77 19.73 5.43
C GLU A 83 -0.28 19.58 5.09
N GLN A 84 0.56 19.30 6.09
CA GLN A 84 1.99 19.09 5.88
C GLN A 84 2.23 17.85 5.01
N LYS A 85 1.48 16.76 5.25
CA LYS A 85 1.56 15.56 4.39
C LYS A 85 1.18 15.89 2.94
N ALA A 86 0.05 16.55 2.73
CA ALA A 86 -0.45 16.89 1.40
C ALA A 86 0.50 17.79 0.60
N LYS A 87 1.30 18.63 1.28
CA LYS A 87 2.30 19.51 0.64
C LYS A 87 3.62 18.83 0.28
N ASN A 88 3.88 17.61 0.76
CA ASN A 88 5.13 16.87 0.53
C ASN A 88 4.84 15.45 0.00
N PRO A 89 4.19 15.32 -1.17
CA PRO A 89 3.86 14.01 -1.75
C PRO A 89 5.08 13.11 -1.99
N GLU A 90 6.24 13.69 -2.26
CA GLU A 90 7.52 13.00 -2.52
C GLU A 90 8.06 12.20 -1.32
N PHE A 91 7.55 12.43 -0.11
CA PHE A 91 7.90 11.61 1.05
C PHE A 91 7.25 10.22 1.01
N PHE A 92 6.21 10.06 0.19
CA PHE A 92 5.45 8.83 0.07
C PHE A 92 5.82 8.12 -1.23
N ARG A 93 5.89 6.79 -1.17
CA ARG A 93 6.14 6.00 -2.36
C ARG A 93 5.02 6.21 -3.38
N ASP A 94 5.36 6.10 -4.67
CA ASP A 94 4.38 6.19 -5.74
C ASP A 94 3.43 4.98 -5.74
N TRP A 95 2.17 5.22 -6.06
CA TRP A 95 1.20 4.16 -6.36
C TRP A 95 1.61 3.44 -7.65
N LYS A 96 1.66 2.11 -7.60
CA LYS A 96 1.98 1.25 -8.74
C LYS A 96 1.12 0.00 -8.70
N GLU A 97 0.59 -0.39 -9.87
CA GLU A 97 -0.18 -1.62 -10.00
C GLU A 97 0.64 -2.85 -9.58
N GLY A 98 -0.02 -3.83 -8.96
CA GLY A 98 0.60 -5.06 -8.45
C GLY A 98 1.30 -4.90 -7.10
N VAL A 99 1.46 -3.68 -6.57
CA VAL A 99 2.08 -3.45 -5.27
C VAL A 99 1.06 -3.65 -4.14
N PRO A 100 1.43 -4.38 -3.06
CA PRO A 100 0.59 -4.47 -1.87
C PRO A 100 0.66 -3.19 -1.04
N PHE A 101 -0.49 -2.74 -0.57
CA PHE A 101 -0.66 -1.61 0.35
C PHE A 101 -1.26 -2.08 1.67
N THR A 102 -0.80 -1.47 2.75
CA THR A 102 -1.29 -1.77 4.10
C THR A 102 -2.24 -0.68 4.58
N LYS A 103 -3.26 -1.06 5.36
CA LYS A 103 -4.11 -0.08 6.04
C LYS A 103 -3.27 0.86 6.90
N GLY A 104 -3.51 2.17 6.78
CA GLY A 104 -2.74 3.17 7.51
C GLY A 104 -1.64 3.84 6.68
N GLU A 105 -1.30 3.25 5.55
CA GLU A 105 -0.22 3.72 4.71
C GLU A 105 -0.63 4.94 3.88
N TYR A 106 0.35 5.81 3.58
CA TYR A 106 0.18 6.95 2.70
C TYR A 106 0.93 6.71 1.39
N VAL A 107 0.35 7.14 0.28
CA VAL A 107 0.89 6.94 -1.07
C VAL A 107 0.81 8.24 -1.87
N ASN A 108 1.79 8.44 -2.76
CA ASN A 108 1.75 9.47 -3.78
C ASN A 108 1.08 8.91 -5.04
N TYR A 109 0.04 9.59 -5.53
CA TYR A 109 -0.52 9.32 -6.85
C TYR A 109 -0.76 10.62 -7.59
N ALA A 110 -0.07 10.79 -8.72
CA ALA A 110 -0.12 11.99 -9.54
C ALA A 110 0.17 13.30 -8.78
N GLY A 111 1.08 13.26 -7.80
CA GLY A 111 1.45 14.42 -6.97
C GLY A 111 0.46 14.72 -5.84
N LEU A 112 -0.50 13.84 -5.60
CA LEU A 112 -1.48 13.94 -4.51
C LEU A 112 -1.25 12.83 -3.50
N VAL A 113 -1.48 13.13 -2.22
CA VAL A 113 -1.32 12.16 -1.14
C VAL A 113 -2.65 11.48 -0.83
N PHE A 114 -2.62 10.15 -0.76
CA PHE A 114 -3.77 9.33 -0.39
C PHE A 114 -3.43 8.44 0.79
N TYR A 115 -4.40 8.27 1.68
CA TYR A 115 -4.36 7.35 2.81
C TYR A 115 -5.12 6.06 2.46
N CYS A 116 -4.45 4.93 2.67
CA CYS A 116 -4.99 3.60 2.47
C CYS A 116 -5.89 3.20 3.65
N LYS A 117 -7.19 3.06 3.39
CA LYS A 117 -8.20 2.73 4.40
C LYS A 117 -8.24 1.25 4.74
N GLU A 118 -7.90 0.39 3.80
CA GLU A 118 -7.90 -1.08 3.93
C GLU A 118 -6.77 -1.73 3.15
N SER A 119 -6.15 -2.76 3.71
CA SER A 119 -5.04 -3.48 3.04
C SER A 119 -5.53 -4.19 1.78
N HIS A 120 -4.83 -3.99 0.66
CA HIS A 120 -5.18 -4.58 -0.63
C HIS A 120 -3.97 -4.62 -1.58
N THR A 121 -4.14 -5.26 -2.73
CA THR A 121 -3.17 -5.16 -3.84
C THR A 121 -3.69 -4.16 -4.85
N ALA A 122 -2.83 -3.22 -5.27
CA ALA A 122 -3.16 -2.21 -6.27
C ALA A 122 -3.50 -2.84 -7.61
N LYS A 123 -4.61 -2.38 -8.21
CA LYS A 123 -5.18 -2.76 -9.49
C LYS A 123 -5.74 -1.52 -10.17
N TYR A 124 -5.86 -1.53 -11.48
CA TYR A 124 -6.42 -0.39 -12.22
C TYR A 124 -7.79 0.09 -11.69
N ASN A 125 -8.68 -0.83 -11.33
CA ASN A 125 -10.05 -0.50 -10.89
C ASN A 125 -10.14 -0.02 -9.42
N ASN A 126 -9.06 -0.14 -8.64
CA ASN A 126 -9.00 0.34 -7.26
C ASN A 126 -7.98 1.48 -7.09
N MET A 127 -7.67 2.20 -8.16
CA MET A 127 -6.72 3.32 -8.09
C MET A 127 -7.23 4.48 -7.21
N PRO A 128 -6.34 5.31 -6.62
CA PRO A 128 -6.74 6.30 -5.61
C PRO A 128 -7.75 7.36 -6.05
N LEU A 129 -7.78 7.70 -7.35
CA LEU A 129 -8.75 8.65 -7.92
C LEU A 129 -10.09 8.01 -8.34
N VAL A 130 -10.21 6.68 -8.29
CA VAL A 130 -11.41 5.95 -8.72
C VAL A 130 -12.12 5.30 -7.56
N ASP A 131 -11.37 4.67 -6.66
CA ASP A 131 -11.93 3.86 -5.58
C ASP A 131 -11.72 4.54 -4.23
N PHE A 132 -12.72 5.32 -3.85
CA PHE A 132 -12.76 5.99 -2.56
C PHE A 132 -13.11 5.04 -1.42
N ASP A 133 -13.33 3.74 -1.64
CA ASP A 133 -13.51 2.75 -0.58
C ASP A 133 -12.16 2.27 -0.04
N PHE A 134 -11.14 2.15 -0.90
CA PHE A 134 -9.76 1.88 -0.48
C PHE A 134 -8.97 3.14 -0.13
N TRP A 135 -9.28 4.29 -0.73
CA TRP A 135 -8.44 5.48 -0.63
C TRP A 135 -9.16 6.71 -0.07
N LYS A 136 -8.45 7.47 0.75
CA LYS A 136 -8.86 8.80 1.21
C LYS A 136 -7.82 9.81 0.76
N GLN A 137 -8.18 10.75 -0.10
CA GLN A 137 -7.28 11.85 -0.46
C GLN A 137 -7.02 12.74 0.76
N ILE A 138 -5.76 13.10 0.98
CA ILE A 138 -5.34 14.07 1.98
C ILE A 138 -5.24 15.42 1.27
N THR A 139 -6.10 16.37 1.63
CA THR A 139 -6.20 17.67 0.98
C THR A 139 -5.80 18.80 1.93
N VAL A 140 -5.18 19.84 1.37
CA VAL A 140 -4.87 21.11 2.07
C VAL A 140 -6.14 21.94 2.27
N GLU A 141 -7.08 21.83 1.34
CA GLU A 141 -8.38 22.47 1.44
C GLU A 141 -9.33 21.53 2.18
N LYS A 142 -10.00 22.03 3.22
CA LYS A 142 -11.27 21.45 3.65
C LYS A 142 -12.13 21.40 2.40
N GLN A 143 -12.37 20.21 1.85
CA GLN A 143 -13.51 20.08 0.95
C GLN A 143 -14.68 20.71 1.71
N PRO A 144 -15.43 21.66 1.12
CA PRO A 144 -16.60 22.21 1.79
C PRO A 144 -17.40 21.01 2.28
N GLU A 145 -17.68 20.95 3.59
CA GLU A 145 -18.45 19.86 4.16
C GLU A 145 -19.73 19.77 3.33
N LYS A 146 -19.78 18.79 2.42
CA LYS A 146 -20.94 18.61 1.54
C LYS A 146 -22.06 18.17 2.46
N LYS A 147 -22.84 19.14 2.92
CA LYS A 147 -23.97 18.89 3.80
C LYS A 147 -24.94 18.02 3.01
N ILE A 148 -25.07 16.76 3.43
CA ILE A 148 -25.98 15.83 2.78
C ILE A 148 -27.37 16.44 2.85
N ASN A 149 -28.08 16.43 1.72
CA ASN A 149 -29.46 16.90 1.67
C ASN A 149 -30.33 15.94 2.52
N PRO A 150 -30.97 16.41 3.61
CA PRO A 150 -31.77 15.54 4.48
C PRO A 150 -32.94 14.87 3.74
N GLU A 151 -33.51 15.54 2.74
CA GLU A 151 -34.57 14.97 1.91
C GLU A 151 -34.05 13.81 1.05
N TRP A 152 -32.82 13.92 0.54
CA TRP A 152 -32.17 12.83 -0.18
C TRP A 152 -31.90 11.64 0.75
N GLU A 153 -31.29 11.90 1.91
CA GLU A 153 -30.91 10.85 2.86
C GLU A 153 -32.11 10.04 3.36
N GLN A 154 -33.21 10.73 3.68
CA GLN A 154 -34.42 10.11 4.21
C GLN A 154 -35.12 9.22 3.19
N ASN A 155 -35.06 9.56 1.90
CA ASN A 155 -35.90 8.97 0.86
C ASN A 155 -35.15 8.08 -0.12
N PHE A 156 -33.84 8.28 -0.34
CA PHE A 156 -33.09 7.50 -1.31
C PHE A 156 -33.14 5.99 -1.03
N LYS A 157 -32.96 5.56 0.22
CA LYS A 157 -33.02 4.11 0.53
C LYS A 157 -34.41 3.51 0.32
N LYS A 158 -35.47 4.30 0.49
CA LYS A 158 -36.87 3.86 0.42
C LYS A 158 -37.44 3.92 -1.00
N ALA A 159 -36.91 4.80 -1.84
CA ALA A 159 -37.36 4.97 -3.22
C ALA A 159 -37.07 3.73 -4.06
N GLU A 160 -38.04 3.34 -4.87
CA GLU A 160 -37.90 2.28 -5.88
C GLU A 160 -37.30 2.85 -7.16
N ASN A 161 -36.82 1.98 -8.05
CA ASN A 161 -36.36 2.42 -9.38
C ASN A 161 -37.55 2.90 -10.22
N TYR A 162 -37.31 3.89 -11.07
CA TYR A 162 -38.27 4.32 -12.08
C TYR A 162 -38.49 3.21 -13.12
N TYR A 163 -39.76 3.03 -13.51
CA TYR A 163 -40.19 2.16 -14.59
C TYR A 163 -41.13 2.92 -15.51
N ARG A 164 -40.84 2.88 -16.81
CA ARG A 164 -41.54 3.67 -17.83
C ARG A 164 -43.04 3.38 -17.94
N ASP A 165 -43.45 2.15 -17.65
CA ASP A 165 -44.83 1.70 -17.81
C ASP A 165 -45.73 2.04 -16.61
N LEU A 166 -45.16 2.57 -15.52
CA LEU A 166 -45.89 2.95 -14.31
C LEU A 166 -46.28 4.43 -14.33
N SER A 167 -47.40 4.73 -13.66
CA SER A 167 -47.78 6.10 -13.31
C SER A 167 -47.48 6.36 -11.84
N TYR A 168 -47.10 7.59 -11.50
CA TYR A 168 -46.67 7.95 -10.16
C TYR A 168 -47.51 9.10 -9.61
N LYS A 169 -47.86 9.05 -8.33
CA LYS A 169 -48.58 10.13 -7.67
C LYS A 169 -47.64 11.28 -7.31
N GLU A 170 -48.18 12.49 -7.20
CA GLU A 170 -47.42 13.63 -6.64
C GLU A 170 -46.72 13.24 -5.33
N LYS A 171 -45.51 13.75 -5.11
CA LYS A 171 -44.60 13.48 -3.97
C LYS A 171 -44.01 12.08 -3.92
N THR A 172 -44.27 11.22 -4.91
CA THR A 172 -43.58 9.93 -5.04
C THR A 172 -42.10 10.14 -5.34
N TYR A 173 -41.23 9.38 -4.66
CA TYR A 173 -39.80 9.36 -4.93
C TYR A 173 -39.40 8.14 -5.74
N VAL A 174 -38.56 8.33 -6.75
CA VAL A 174 -37.99 7.25 -7.57
C VAL A 174 -36.49 7.44 -7.77
N LYS A 175 -35.80 6.33 -8.03
CA LYS A 175 -34.40 6.31 -8.46
C LYS A 175 -34.32 6.22 -9.97
N PHE A 176 -33.53 7.09 -10.58
CA PHE A 176 -33.22 7.04 -12.00
C PHE A 176 -31.75 7.37 -12.19
N TYR A 177 -31.00 6.49 -12.86
CA TYR A 177 -29.54 6.59 -13.00
C TYR A 177 -28.79 6.90 -11.69
N ASN A 178 -29.19 6.26 -10.58
CA ASN A 178 -28.63 6.44 -9.24
C ASN A 178 -28.85 7.83 -8.60
N GLU A 179 -29.74 8.64 -9.18
CA GLU A 179 -30.20 9.91 -8.62
C GLU A 179 -31.61 9.79 -8.05
N LEU A 180 -31.98 10.71 -7.16
CA LEU A 180 -33.31 10.74 -6.54
C LEU A 180 -34.17 11.80 -7.21
N TYR A 181 -35.35 11.41 -7.69
CA TYR A 181 -36.33 12.33 -8.23
C TYR A 181 -37.61 12.27 -7.42
N LYS A 182 -38.28 13.42 -7.28
CA LYS A 182 -39.58 13.57 -6.63
C LYS A 182 -40.60 14.04 -7.65
N ALA A 183 -41.74 13.36 -7.72
CA ALA A 183 -42.85 13.79 -8.55
C ALA A 183 -43.44 15.11 -8.01
N ILE A 184 -43.48 16.16 -8.84
CA ILE A 184 -44.06 17.47 -8.45
C ILE A 184 -45.56 17.58 -8.75
N LYS A 185 -46.11 16.61 -9.49
CA LYS A 185 -47.54 16.39 -9.75
C LYS A 185 -47.73 14.94 -10.19
N ASP A 186 -48.98 14.51 -10.37
CA ASP A 186 -49.27 13.18 -10.92
C ASP A 186 -48.58 13.00 -12.29
N VAL A 187 -47.80 11.92 -12.39
CA VAL A 187 -46.97 11.56 -13.53
C VAL A 187 -47.62 10.39 -14.25
N LYS A 188 -47.86 10.56 -15.55
CA LYS A 188 -48.39 9.49 -16.40
C LYS A 188 -47.25 8.54 -16.81
N ASN A 189 -47.60 7.33 -17.23
CA ASN A 189 -46.63 6.43 -17.83
C ASN A 189 -45.92 7.09 -19.04
N GLY A 190 -44.64 6.76 -19.21
CA GLY A 190 -43.79 7.33 -20.26
C GLY A 190 -43.10 8.65 -19.91
N GLU A 191 -43.47 9.34 -18.83
CA GLU A 191 -42.81 10.58 -18.40
C GLU A 191 -41.54 10.28 -17.60
N GLU A 192 -40.38 10.53 -18.19
CA GLU A 192 -39.08 10.16 -17.63
C GLU A 192 -38.52 11.23 -16.67
N PRO A 193 -37.89 10.82 -15.55
CA PRO A 193 -37.17 11.75 -14.67
C PRO A 193 -36.00 12.42 -15.37
N SER A 194 -35.94 13.74 -15.28
CA SER A 194 -34.79 14.54 -15.70
C SER A 194 -34.88 15.93 -15.06
N GLU A 195 -33.76 16.66 -14.98
CA GLU A 195 -33.73 18.03 -14.48
C GLU A 195 -34.60 19.01 -15.29
N LYS A 196 -34.89 18.66 -16.55
CA LYS A 196 -35.74 19.46 -17.45
C LYS A 196 -37.20 19.00 -17.44
N SER A 197 -37.53 17.98 -16.67
CA SER A 197 -38.88 17.44 -16.62
C SER A 197 -39.83 18.43 -15.96
N ASN A 198 -41.03 18.54 -16.52
CA ASN A 198 -42.12 19.27 -15.88
C ASN A 198 -42.85 18.43 -14.82
N TYR A 199 -42.46 17.17 -14.61
CA TYR A 199 -43.11 16.21 -13.72
C TYR A 199 -42.20 15.77 -12.57
N TRP A 200 -40.89 15.85 -12.76
CA TRP A 200 -39.90 15.37 -11.81
C TRP A 200 -38.95 16.47 -11.37
N GLN A 201 -38.70 16.54 -10.08
CA GLN A 201 -37.68 17.41 -9.49
C GLN A 201 -36.50 16.54 -9.03
N LEU A 202 -35.29 16.86 -9.47
CA LEU A 202 -34.07 16.27 -8.94
C LEU A 202 -33.88 16.71 -7.48
N ILE A 203 -33.69 15.74 -6.59
CA ILE A 203 -33.27 15.98 -5.21
C ILE A 203 -31.75 15.71 -5.18
N PRO A 204 -30.90 16.75 -5.09
CA PRO A 204 -29.45 16.54 -5.11
C PRO A 204 -29.00 15.87 -3.81
N LYS A 205 -27.97 15.01 -3.89
CA LYS A 205 -27.38 14.32 -2.73
C LYS A 205 -26.70 15.29 -1.75
N TYR A 206 -26.17 16.40 -2.25
CA TYR A 206 -25.40 17.39 -1.51
C TYR A 206 -26.02 18.79 -1.68
N LEU A 207 -25.98 19.60 -0.61
CA LEU A 207 -26.38 21.02 -0.58
C LEU A 207 -25.22 21.96 -0.91
#